data_AF-A0A661AIL4-F1
#
_entry.id   AF-A0A661AIL4-F1
#
_cell.length_a   1.000
_cell.length_b   1.000
_cell.length_c   1.000
_cell.angle_alpha   90.00
_cell.angle_beta   90.00
_cell.angle_gamma   90.00
#
_symmetry.space_group_name_H-M   'P 1'
#
loop_
_entity.id
_entity.type
_entity.pdbx_description
1 polymer ?
#
loop_
_entity_poly.entity_id
_entity_poly.type
_entity_poly.pdbx_seq_one_letter_code
_entity_poly.pdbx_strand_id
1 'polypeptide(L)'
;MFIILLFGYDISSFHLKSRQDTIIGCSIYGYSYDTNWDGYESFVYSYFSDDDPLSYPMKVGIDRDGWDEWSRGHVQFDISGIPDSVTILSAGIQFLLAYDGQWEDEWDWRGTWIELLDMSMDQTPWTPSNGDYDDYTLYDDAGTGHVYAESLYMEMDPVYNTPYPSESTFIMLDSAGIANLQNALQQDWFGIGIHRIGEEGDGGNNPDVDEGVNFFGEETYLYVSYLPPDNPTLSNPVFSPDTDTAGSYFTFTIDYNDPWGYSPDTIQCILNDTIIINLDLLSGFSYDGTYGKKIRLNHPGIYNHYYYTRNTFGTTVYYPSDAPLNKINGPYVTYPTGIKEETASPDKYMLIDISGRVIGIFTRYDTKNAIGDLKPGIYFLRKGNTIKKIEVIK
;
A
#
# COMPACT_ATOMS: atom_id res chain seq x y z
N MET A 1 5.74 38.52 8.81
CA MET A 1 5.10 37.90 7.63
C MET A 1 5.68 36.50 7.51
N PHE A 2 5.08 35.53 8.20
CA PHE A 2 5.45 34.13 8.12
C PHE A 2 4.44 33.46 7.19
N ILE A 3 4.93 32.88 6.09
CA ILE A 3 4.13 32.07 5.19
C ILE A 3 4.20 30.65 5.75
N ILE A 4 3.09 30.18 6.31
CA ILE A 4 2.88 28.77 6.59
C ILE A 4 2.49 28.15 5.25
N LEU A 5 3.38 27.31 4.71
CA LEU A 5 3.08 26.43 3.58
C LEU A 5 2.15 25.33 4.11
N LEU A 6 0.85 25.51 3.91
CA LEU A 6 -0.11 24.41 3.96
C LEU A 6 0.23 23.47 2.80
N PHE A 7 0.77 22.30 3.11
CA PHE A 7 0.76 21.19 2.18
C PHE A 7 -0.70 20.78 2.00
N GLY A 8 -1.27 21.08 0.83
CA GLY A 8 -2.48 20.42 0.40
C GLY A 8 -2.18 18.93 0.35
N TYR A 9 -2.86 18.15 1.19
CA TYR A 9 -2.89 16.70 1.05
C TYR A 9 -3.61 16.41 -0.27
N ASP A 10 -2.84 16.05 -1.28
CA ASP A 10 -3.38 15.53 -2.52
C ASP A 10 -3.89 14.12 -2.23
N ILE A 11 -5.20 13.96 -2.07
CA ILE A 11 -5.89 12.70 -1.73
C ILE A 11 -5.64 11.64 -2.84
N SER A 12 -5.25 12.09 -4.04
CA SER A 12 -4.78 11.22 -5.13
C SER A 12 -3.40 10.59 -4.91
N SER A 13 -2.68 11.01 -3.86
CA SER A 13 -1.43 10.36 -3.43
C SER A 13 -1.66 9.18 -2.47
N PHE A 14 -2.87 9.02 -1.94
CA PHE A 14 -3.27 7.88 -1.12
C PHE A 14 -3.92 6.78 -1.97
N HIS A 15 -4.81 7.18 -2.87
CA HIS A 15 -5.27 6.31 -3.95
C HIS A 15 -4.14 6.12 -4.98
N LEU A 16 -3.50 4.94 -4.96
CA LEU A 16 -2.54 4.45 -5.95
C LEU A 16 -1.07 4.91 -5.76
N LYS A 17 -0.35 4.21 -4.87
CA LYS A 17 0.95 3.53 -5.18
C LYS A 17 1.62 3.03 -3.88
N SER A 18 1.33 1.79 -3.47
CA SER A 18 2.33 0.75 -3.08
C SER A 18 1.94 -0.23 -1.96
N ARG A 19 0.74 -0.18 -1.39
CA ARG A 19 0.25 -1.20 -0.41
C ARG A 19 -1.20 -1.52 -0.72
N GLN A 20 -1.59 -2.79 -0.60
CA GLN A 20 -2.92 -3.24 -0.97
C GLN A 20 -3.90 -2.89 0.16
N ASP A 21 -4.80 -1.94 -0.07
CA ASP A 21 -5.85 -1.56 0.87
C ASP A 21 -6.93 -2.66 0.90
N THR A 22 -7.30 -3.13 2.09
CA THR A 22 -8.48 -3.99 2.28
C THR A 22 -9.70 -3.08 2.33
N ILE A 23 -10.67 -3.34 1.46
CA ILE A 23 -11.94 -2.62 1.41
C ILE A 23 -13.00 -3.53 2.03
N ILE A 24 -13.65 -3.04 3.07
CA ILE A 24 -14.64 -3.78 3.85
C ILE A 24 -15.96 -3.04 3.73
N GLY A 25 -16.99 -3.74 3.23
CA GLY A 25 -18.35 -3.20 3.20
C GLY A 25 -18.95 -3.19 4.61
N CYS A 26 -19.84 -2.23 4.85
CA CYS A 26 -20.63 -2.17 6.06
C CYS A 26 -21.43 -3.47 6.28
N SER A 27 -21.44 -3.99 7.51
CA SER A 27 -22.21 -5.18 7.89
C SER A 27 -23.53 -4.83 8.56
N ILE A 28 -23.54 -3.76 9.37
CA ILE A 28 -24.71 -3.26 10.10
C ILE A 28 -24.60 -1.74 10.13
N TYR A 29 -25.71 -1.06 9.88
CA TYR A 29 -25.77 0.38 10.04
C TYR A 29 -27.12 0.79 10.60
N GLY A 30 -27.21 2.05 11.01
CA GLY A 30 -28.45 2.55 11.55
C GLY A 30 -28.33 3.95 12.07
N TYR A 31 -29.39 4.40 12.72
CA TYR A 31 -29.42 5.70 13.36
C TYR A 31 -30.28 5.65 14.62
N SER A 32 -30.21 6.71 15.40
CA SER A 32 -30.99 6.89 16.62
C SER A 32 -31.61 8.27 16.68
N TYR A 33 -32.78 8.39 17.30
CA TYR A 33 -33.50 9.65 17.53
C TYR A 33 -33.68 9.88 19.04
N ASP A 34 -33.58 11.11 19.52
CA ASP A 34 -33.75 11.43 20.96
C ASP A 34 -35.17 11.81 21.41
N THR A 35 -36.17 11.89 20.52
CA THR A 35 -37.50 12.35 20.98
C THR A 35 -38.65 11.84 20.12
N ASN A 36 -39.72 11.35 20.78
CA ASN A 36 -41.06 11.36 20.20
C ASN A 36 -42.06 12.08 21.13
N TRP A 37 -43.16 12.52 20.50
CA TRP A 37 -44.44 13.10 20.95
C TRP A 37 -44.83 13.15 22.45
N ASP A 38 -44.37 12.25 23.33
CA ASP A 38 -44.96 12.04 24.67
C ASP A 38 -44.04 12.36 25.87
N GLY A 39 -42.80 12.78 25.63
CA GLY A 39 -41.87 13.22 26.66
C GLY A 39 -41.03 12.12 27.32
N TYR A 40 -40.84 10.97 26.65
CA TYR A 40 -39.85 9.96 27.01
C TYR A 40 -39.16 9.27 25.79
N GLU A 41 -37.89 8.93 25.99
CA GLU A 41 -37.06 7.84 25.41
C GLU A 41 -36.55 7.91 23.94
N SER A 42 -35.21 7.82 23.80
CA SER A 42 -34.47 7.73 22.53
C SER A 42 -34.62 6.33 21.90
N PHE A 43 -34.83 6.26 20.58
CA PHE A 43 -34.94 4.98 19.84
C PHE A 43 -33.73 4.74 18.96
N VAL A 44 -33.29 3.49 18.88
CA VAL A 44 -32.25 3.03 17.95
C VAL A 44 -32.88 2.15 16.87
N TYR A 45 -32.51 2.44 15.62
CA TYR A 45 -32.91 1.67 14.46
C TYR A 45 -31.69 1.12 13.74
N SER A 46 -31.82 -0.09 13.20
CA SER A 46 -30.70 -0.79 12.57
C SER A 46 -31.14 -1.62 11.38
N TYR A 47 -30.29 -1.64 10.38
CA TYR A 47 -30.61 -2.10 9.05
C TYR A 47 -29.42 -2.86 8.46
N PHE A 48 -29.73 -3.66 7.44
CA PHE A 48 -28.77 -4.54 6.75
C PHE A 48 -28.74 -4.30 5.23
N SER A 49 -29.66 -3.50 4.68
CA SER A 49 -29.76 -3.14 3.26
C SER A 49 -30.65 -1.92 3.12
N ASP A 50 -30.36 -1.03 2.17
CA ASP A 50 -31.09 0.23 1.92
C ASP A 50 -32.32 0.02 1.00
N ASP A 51 -32.48 -1.19 0.42
CA ASP A 51 -33.56 -1.57 -0.50
C ASP A 51 -34.83 -2.12 0.18
N ASP A 52 -34.85 -2.25 1.52
CA ASP A 52 -36.04 -2.64 2.27
C ASP A 52 -37.00 -1.43 2.37
N PRO A 53 -38.31 -1.56 2.09
CA PRO A 53 -39.28 -0.51 2.41
C PRO A 53 -39.29 -0.08 3.89
N LEU A 54 -38.66 -0.86 4.78
CA LEU A 54 -38.42 -0.54 6.19
C LEU A 54 -36.99 -0.08 6.48
N SER A 55 -36.05 -0.14 5.53
CA SER A 55 -34.71 0.41 5.71
C SER A 55 -34.68 1.86 5.33
N TYR A 56 -34.08 2.66 6.21
CA TYR A 56 -34.01 4.10 6.07
C TYR A 56 -32.53 4.47 5.94
N PRO A 57 -32.16 5.40 5.04
CA PRO A 57 -30.81 5.95 5.05
C PRO A 57 -30.53 6.52 6.44
N MET A 58 -29.28 6.45 6.89
CA MET A 58 -28.92 7.04 8.18
C MET A 58 -29.04 8.54 8.09
N LYS A 59 -30.03 9.09 8.79
CA LYS A 59 -30.27 10.52 8.89
C LYS A 59 -29.38 11.04 10.00
N VAL A 60 -28.57 12.05 9.70
CA VAL A 60 -27.73 12.72 10.70
C VAL A 60 -27.90 14.22 10.51
N GLY A 61 -28.44 14.87 11.54
CA GLY A 61 -28.87 16.25 11.43
C GLY A 61 -29.74 16.70 12.60
N ILE A 62 -30.36 17.85 12.42
CA ILE A 62 -31.34 18.44 13.32
C ILE A 62 -32.57 18.82 12.52
N ASP A 63 -33.72 18.39 13.01
CA ASP A 63 -35.04 18.92 12.67
C ASP A 63 -35.45 19.92 13.76
N ARG A 64 -35.92 21.11 13.41
CA ARG A 64 -36.21 22.21 14.35
C ARG A 64 -37.67 22.67 14.36
N ASP A 65 -38.56 21.98 13.64
CA ASP A 65 -39.95 22.40 13.49
C ASP A 65 -40.82 22.21 14.76
N GLY A 66 -40.20 21.84 15.90
CA GLY A 66 -40.81 21.71 17.22
C GLY A 66 -40.98 20.27 17.70
N TRP A 67 -40.49 19.30 16.92
CA TRP A 67 -40.47 17.87 17.24
C TRP A 67 -39.05 17.30 17.33
N ASP A 68 -38.06 18.16 17.56
CA ASP A 68 -36.61 17.92 17.52
C ASP A 68 -36.17 16.43 17.64
N GLU A 69 -36.01 15.74 16.51
CA GLU A 69 -35.45 14.38 16.46
C GLU A 69 -33.93 14.48 16.22
N TRP A 70 -33.13 14.58 17.28
CA TRP A 70 -31.66 14.55 17.13
C TRP A 70 -31.24 13.21 16.57
N SER A 71 -30.70 13.21 15.35
CA SER A 71 -30.38 11.98 14.64
C SER A 71 -28.88 11.69 14.67
N ARG A 72 -28.46 10.58 15.31
CA ARG A 72 -27.07 10.08 15.29
C ARG A 72 -26.99 8.82 14.46
N GLY A 73 -25.97 8.68 13.62
CA GLY A 73 -25.73 7.51 12.79
C GLY A 73 -24.73 6.53 13.42
N HIS A 74 -24.75 5.28 13.00
CA HIS A 74 -23.70 4.33 13.31
C HIS A 74 -23.48 3.32 12.18
N VAL A 75 -22.25 2.85 12.04
CA VAL A 75 -21.88 1.77 11.12
C VAL A 75 -20.98 0.77 11.83
N GLN A 76 -21.08 -0.50 11.42
CA GLN A 76 -20.24 -1.59 11.87
C GLN A 76 -19.65 -2.32 10.67
N PHE A 77 -18.44 -2.84 10.85
CA PHE A 77 -17.72 -3.60 9.84
C PHE A 77 -17.33 -4.96 10.41
N ASP A 78 -17.54 -6.03 9.64
CA ASP A 78 -16.93 -7.33 9.88
C ASP A 78 -15.48 -7.29 9.41
N ILE A 79 -14.55 -7.28 10.37
CA ILE A 79 -13.11 -7.20 10.11
C ILE A 79 -12.42 -8.55 10.32
N SER A 80 -13.15 -9.66 10.46
CA SER A 80 -12.60 -11.00 10.67
C SER A 80 -11.68 -11.47 9.52
N GLY A 81 -11.77 -10.81 8.36
CA GLY A 81 -10.89 -11.03 7.22
C GLY A 81 -9.48 -10.45 7.39
N ILE A 82 -9.26 -9.57 8.37
CA ILE A 82 -7.94 -9.02 8.71
C ILE A 82 -7.30 -9.90 9.80
N PRO A 83 -6.09 -10.44 9.60
CA PRO A 83 -5.44 -11.25 10.63
C PRO A 83 -5.13 -10.43 11.89
N ASP A 84 -5.41 -10.99 13.07
CA ASP A 84 -5.21 -10.35 14.38
C ASP A 84 -3.76 -9.92 14.70
N SER A 85 -2.80 -10.58 14.06
CA SER A 85 -1.37 -10.37 14.25
C SER A 85 -0.77 -9.27 13.38
N VAL A 86 -1.54 -8.64 12.49
CA VAL A 86 -1.04 -7.54 11.66
C VAL A 86 -0.92 -6.24 12.44
N THR A 87 -0.10 -5.32 11.93
CA THR A 87 -0.02 -3.93 12.40
C THR A 87 -0.81 -3.03 11.46
N ILE A 88 -1.89 -2.41 11.93
CA ILE A 88 -2.64 -1.39 11.17
C ILE A 88 -1.74 -0.16 10.97
N LEU A 89 -1.65 0.30 9.73
CA LEU A 89 -0.87 1.47 9.34
C LEU A 89 -1.74 2.72 9.25
N SER A 90 -2.92 2.56 8.68
CA SER A 90 -3.86 3.64 8.36
C SER A 90 -5.20 3.06 7.99
N ALA A 91 -6.26 3.82 8.23
CA ALA A 91 -7.60 3.48 7.82
C ALA A 91 -8.40 4.74 7.52
N GLY A 92 -9.42 4.60 6.68
CA GLY A 92 -10.35 5.67 6.37
C GLY A 92 -11.71 5.10 5.98
N ILE A 93 -12.75 5.92 6.09
CA ILE A 93 -14.11 5.56 5.75
C ILE A 93 -14.52 6.33 4.52
N GLN A 94 -15.20 5.66 3.60
CA GLN A 94 -15.95 6.31 2.54
C GLN A 94 -17.44 6.18 2.81
N PHE A 95 -18.14 7.32 2.78
CA PHE A 95 -19.59 7.37 2.82
C PHE A 95 -20.17 7.59 1.43
N LEU A 96 -21.38 7.07 1.22
CA LEU A 96 -22.25 7.52 0.15
C LEU A 96 -23.38 8.37 0.70
N LEU A 97 -23.55 9.57 0.14
CA LEU A 97 -24.62 10.50 0.51
C LEU A 97 -25.48 10.84 -0.71
N ALA A 98 -26.80 10.88 -0.52
CA ALA A 98 -27.75 11.36 -1.52
C ALA A 98 -29.06 11.78 -0.86
N TYR A 99 -29.79 12.70 -1.51
CA TYR A 99 -31.15 13.02 -1.11
C TYR A 99 -32.11 11.90 -1.57
N ASP A 100 -32.75 11.19 -0.64
CA ASP A 100 -33.69 10.09 -0.91
C ASP A 100 -35.15 10.57 -1.09
N GLY A 101 -35.40 11.85 -0.78
CA GLY A 101 -36.66 12.57 -0.99
C GLY A 101 -37.88 11.90 -0.40
N GLN A 102 -37.70 11.22 0.73
CA GLN A 102 -38.74 10.41 1.33
C GLN A 102 -39.82 11.28 1.98
N TRP A 103 -39.45 12.43 2.57
CA TRP A 103 -40.37 13.36 3.24
C TRP A 103 -40.34 14.77 2.62
N GLU A 104 -41.50 15.45 2.66
CA GLU A 104 -41.69 16.75 1.99
C GLU A 104 -40.92 17.90 2.69
N ASP A 105 -40.57 17.72 3.96
CA ASP A 105 -39.93 18.66 4.88
C ASP A 105 -38.62 18.14 5.47
N GLU A 106 -38.03 17.08 4.90
CA GLU A 106 -36.92 16.35 5.53
C GLU A 106 -35.68 17.19 5.86
N TRP A 107 -35.25 18.05 4.93
CA TRP A 107 -34.10 18.93 5.10
C TRP A 107 -34.30 20.24 4.34
N ASP A 108 -34.41 21.35 5.06
CA ASP A 108 -34.31 22.70 4.50
C ASP A 108 -32.90 23.00 3.98
N TRP A 109 -31.89 22.49 4.69
CA TRP A 109 -30.47 22.58 4.36
C TRP A 109 -29.81 21.21 4.29
N ARG A 110 -29.24 20.88 3.14
CA ARG A 110 -28.75 19.53 2.80
C ARG A 110 -27.27 19.33 3.10
N GLY A 111 -26.79 19.93 4.17
CA GLY A 111 -25.41 19.80 4.60
C GLY A 111 -25.25 20.00 6.10
N THR A 112 -24.27 19.34 6.69
CA THR A 112 -24.02 19.43 8.12
C THR A 112 -22.57 19.13 8.45
N TRP A 113 -22.12 19.60 9.60
CA TRP A 113 -20.82 19.21 10.15
C TRP A 113 -20.98 17.92 10.91
N ILE A 114 -20.06 16.96 10.73
CA ILE A 114 -20.06 15.71 11.47
C ILE A 114 -18.70 15.44 12.14
N GLU A 115 -18.73 14.62 13.17
CA GLU A 115 -17.60 13.91 13.76
C GLU A 115 -17.83 12.41 13.67
N LEU A 116 -16.72 11.68 13.60
CA LEU A 116 -16.71 10.23 13.73
C LEU A 116 -16.27 9.89 15.13
N LEU A 117 -17.01 9.01 15.79
CA LEU A 117 -16.85 8.69 17.20
C LEU A 117 -16.58 7.20 17.38
N ASP A 118 -15.85 6.91 18.45
CA ASP A 118 -15.67 5.57 18.97
C ASP A 118 -16.98 4.97 19.48
N MET A 119 -17.20 3.69 19.19
CA MET A 119 -18.28 2.88 19.74
C MET A 119 -17.77 1.77 20.67
N SER A 120 -16.91 2.12 21.63
CA SER A 120 -16.18 1.15 22.47
C SER A 120 -16.81 0.85 23.83
N MET A 121 -17.90 1.52 24.22
CA MET A 121 -18.60 1.16 25.44
C MET A 121 -19.30 -0.20 25.31
N ASP A 122 -19.65 -0.63 24.09
CA ASP A 122 -20.01 -2.01 23.78
C ASP A 122 -18.79 -2.85 23.34
N GLN A 123 -18.62 -4.03 23.95
CA GLN A 123 -17.51 -4.98 23.69
C GLN A 123 -17.97 -6.23 22.94
N THR A 124 -19.18 -6.20 22.38
CA THR A 124 -19.74 -7.29 21.58
C THR A 124 -20.30 -6.77 20.26
N PRO A 125 -20.23 -7.54 19.16
CA PRO A 125 -20.89 -7.16 17.92
C PRO A 125 -22.37 -6.96 18.22
N TRP A 126 -22.85 -5.73 18.08
CA TRP A 126 -24.20 -5.42 18.52
C TRP A 126 -25.19 -6.00 17.49
N THR A 127 -25.97 -6.98 17.94
CA THR A 127 -27.07 -7.58 17.19
C THR A 127 -28.35 -6.83 17.53
N PRO A 128 -28.90 -5.99 16.62
CA PRO A 128 -30.07 -5.18 16.92
C PRO A 128 -31.32 -6.04 17.08
N SER A 129 -32.18 -5.67 18.02
CA SER A 129 -33.62 -5.81 17.85
C SER A 129 -34.15 -4.46 17.38
N ASN A 130 -34.82 -4.42 16.22
CA ASN A 130 -35.44 -3.18 15.77
C ASN A 130 -36.55 -2.74 16.72
N GLY A 131 -36.48 -1.48 17.17
CA GLY A 131 -37.49 -0.88 18.03
C GLY A 131 -37.47 -1.37 19.49
N ASP A 132 -36.33 -1.89 19.96
CA ASP A 132 -36.16 -2.19 21.37
C ASP A 132 -36.01 -0.90 22.20
N TYR A 133 -36.66 -0.91 23.36
CA TYR A 133 -36.48 0.05 24.44
C TYR A 133 -35.23 -0.34 25.23
N ASP A 134 -34.36 0.63 25.49
CA ASP A 134 -33.11 0.56 26.27
C ASP A 134 -31.95 -0.28 25.66
N ASP A 135 -30.86 0.40 25.31
CA ASP A 135 -29.82 0.74 26.27
C ASP A 135 -29.10 2.01 25.76
N TYR A 136 -28.87 2.99 26.63
CA TYR A 136 -28.19 4.25 26.28
C TYR A 136 -26.78 4.03 25.73
N THR A 137 -26.24 2.81 25.81
CA THR A 137 -24.86 2.49 25.43
C THR A 137 -24.55 2.77 23.96
N LEU A 138 -25.36 2.30 23.01
CA LEU A 138 -25.12 2.56 21.57
C LEU A 138 -25.38 4.04 21.21
N TYR A 139 -26.40 4.62 21.85
CA TYR A 139 -26.75 6.04 21.71
C TYR A 139 -25.61 6.94 22.21
N ASP A 140 -25.07 6.63 23.38
CA ASP A 140 -23.94 7.31 24.03
C ASP A 140 -22.65 7.02 23.28
N ASP A 141 -22.40 5.81 22.78
CA ASP A 141 -21.26 5.48 21.93
C ASP A 141 -21.28 6.32 20.65
N ALA A 142 -22.44 6.42 19.99
CA ALA A 142 -22.60 7.22 18.79
C ALA A 142 -22.55 8.75 19.01
N GLY A 143 -22.47 9.25 20.25
CA GLY A 143 -22.50 10.68 20.56
C GLY A 143 -21.54 11.19 21.65
N THR A 144 -20.86 10.31 22.37
CA THR A 144 -19.98 10.65 23.53
C THR A 144 -18.64 9.91 23.51
N GLY A 145 -18.39 9.13 22.45
CA GLY A 145 -17.14 8.42 22.23
C GLY A 145 -15.93 9.34 21.98
N HIS A 146 -14.76 8.74 21.84
CA HIS A 146 -13.57 9.48 21.40
C HIS A 146 -13.69 9.85 19.93
N VAL A 147 -13.36 11.09 19.56
CA VAL A 147 -13.42 11.57 18.18
C VAL A 147 -12.28 10.96 17.36
N TYR A 148 -12.63 10.21 16.31
CA TYR A 148 -11.70 9.60 15.36
C TYR A 148 -11.30 10.52 14.20
N ALA A 149 -12.08 11.56 13.91
CA ALA A 149 -11.78 12.53 12.88
C ALA A 149 -12.38 13.89 13.24
N GLU A 150 -11.57 14.96 13.09
CA GLU A 150 -12.01 16.34 13.35
C GLU A 150 -13.18 16.76 12.45
N SER A 151 -13.90 17.80 12.86
CA SER A 151 -15.13 18.32 12.23
C SER A 151 -15.09 18.38 10.70
N LEU A 152 -15.97 17.64 10.04
CA LEU A 152 -16.05 17.56 8.59
C LEU A 152 -17.41 18.04 8.10
N TYR A 153 -17.39 19.02 7.19
CA TYR A 153 -18.61 19.46 6.52
C TYR A 153 -18.95 18.51 5.38
N MET A 154 -20.18 17.99 5.40
CA MET A 154 -20.75 17.17 4.35
C MET A 154 -21.97 17.86 3.75
N GLU A 155 -22.19 17.66 2.45
CA GLU A 155 -23.34 18.21 1.73
C GLU A 155 -23.80 17.19 0.69
N MET A 156 -25.10 16.94 0.64
CA MET A 156 -25.73 16.05 -0.35
C MET A 156 -25.90 16.75 -1.69
N ASP A 157 -25.89 15.98 -2.79
CA ASP A 157 -26.32 16.51 -4.08
C ASP A 157 -27.82 16.89 -4.02
N PRO A 158 -28.22 18.06 -4.53
CA PRO A 158 -29.63 18.45 -4.56
C PRO A 158 -30.50 17.57 -5.49
N VAL A 159 -29.89 16.76 -6.36
CA VAL A 159 -30.60 15.84 -7.26
C VAL A 159 -31.00 14.56 -6.52
N TYR A 160 -32.30 14.28 -6.56
CA TYR A 160 -32.91 13.06 -6.01
C TYR A 160 -32.18 11.78 -6.44
N ASN A 161 -31.84 10.94 -5.46
CA ASN A 161 -31.27 9.61 -5.62
C ASN A 161 -30.10 9.55 -6.63
N THR A 162 -29.29 10.60 -6.66
CA THR A 162 -28.04 10.63 -7.42
C THR A 162 -26.90 10.52 -6.43
N PRO A 163 -26.22 9.35 -6.37
CA PRO A 163 -25.06 9.14 -5.51
C PRO A 163 -24.01 10.22 -5.77
N TYR A 164 -23.64 10.95 -4.72
CA TYR A 164 -22.56 11.92 -4.81
C TYR A 164 -21.25 11.33 -4.33
N PRO A 165 -20.21 11.24 -5.18
CA PRO A 165 -18.85 11.26 -4.70
C PRO A 165 -18.25 12.66 -4.91
N SER A 166 -18.09 13.44 -3.84
CA SER A 166 -17.00 14.42 -3.75
C SER A 166 -15.81 13.84 -3.01
N GLU A 167 -14.66 14.49 -3.19
CA GLU A 167 -13.46 14.31 -2.37
C GLU A 167 -13.71 14.49 -0.85
N SER A 168 -14.86 15.02 -0.42
CA SER A 168 -15.24 15.23 0.99
C SER A 168 -15.97 14.05 1.65
N THR A 169 -16.21 12.96 0.91
CA THR A 169 -16.90 11.76 1.43
C THR A 169 -15.95 10.70 2.00
N PHE A 170 -14.63 10.90 1.82
CA PHE A 170 -13.60 10.03 2.37
C PHE A 170 -12.90 10.68 3.56
N ILE A 171 -12.92 10.00 4.70
CA ILE A 171 -12.43 10.52 5.97
C ILE A 171 -11.35 9.59 6.52
N MET A 172 -10.17 10.14 6.77
CA MET A 172 -9.09 9.40 7.44
C MET A 172 -9.34 9.31 8.94
N LEU A 173 -9.13 8.13 9.51
CA LEU A 173 -9.09 7.95 10.95
C LEU A 173 -7.77 8.49 11.51
N ASP A 174 -7.86 9.17 12.65
CA ASP A 174 -6.71 9.66 13.39
C ASP A 174 -5.99 8.53 14.15
N SER A 175 -4.95 8.88 14.91
CA SER A 175 -4.18 7.89 15.68
C SER A 175 -5.00 7.10 16.70
N ALA A 176 -6.08 7.68 17.24
CA ALA A 176 -6.93 6.99 18.20
C ALA A 176 -7.85 5.99 17.48
N GLY A 177 -8.41 6.37 16.33
CA GLY A 177 -9.15 5.44 15.47
C GLY A 177 -8.32 4.27 15.00
N ILE A 178 -7.06 4.50 14.61
CA ILE A 178 -6.12 3.41 14.27
C ILE A 178 -5.84 2.50 15.46
N ALA A 179 -5.64 3.07 16.65
CA ALA A 179 -5.37 2.27 17.85
C ALA A 179 -6.58 1.42 18.27
N ASN A 180 -7.80 1.95 18.12
CA ASN A 180 -9.01 1.19 18.38
C ASN A 180 -9.19 0.08 17.35
N LEU A 181 -9.10 0.38 16.05
CA LEU A 181 -9.18 -0.64 15.00
C LEU A 181 -8.15 -1.77 15.20
N GLN A 182 -6.93 -1.45 15.64
CA GLN A 182 -5.92 -2.44 15.98
C GLN A 182 -6.35 -3.37 17.14
N ASN A 183 -7.01 -2.84 18.17
CA ASN A 183 -7.53 -3.63 19.29
C ASN A 183 -8.76 -4.44 18.88
N ALA A 184 -9.58 -3.89 17.99
CA ALA A 184 -10.80 -4.48 17.45
C ALA A 184 -10.52 -5.78 16.66
N LEU A 185 -9.31 -5.96 16.12
CA LEU A 185 -8.91 -7.21 15.47
C LEU A 185 -9.00 -8.45 16.37
N GLN A 186 -9.05 -8.30 17.70
CA GLN A 186 -9.26 -9.42 18.63
C GLN A 186 -10.75 -9.79 18.81
N GLN A 187 -11.65 -8.96 18.28
CA GLN A 187 -13.09 -9.06 18.43
C GLN A 187 -13.81 -9.31 17.10
N ASP A 188 -13.10 -9.26 15.97
CA ASP A 188 -13.62 -9.46 14.60
C ASP A 188 -14.61 -8.39 14.08
N TRP A 189 -14.90 -7.32 14.84
CA TRP A 189 -15.79 -6.23 14.42
C TRP A 189 -15.21 -4.86 14.77
N PHE A 190 -15.58 -3.83 14.02
CA PHE A 190 -15.24 -2.43 14.31
C PHE A 190 -16.44 -1.52 14.06
N GLY A 191 -16.80 -0.69 15.05
CA GLY A 191 -17.95 0.22 15.01
C GLY A 191 -17.53 1.69 15.02
N ILE A 192 -18.33 2.53 14.34
CA ILE A 192 -18.09 3.97 14.22
C ILE A 192 -19.43 4.72 14.37
N GLY A 193 -19.46 5.63 15.33
CA GLY A 193 -20.54 6.57 15.56
C GLY A 193 -20.41 7.77 14.63
N ILE A 194 -21.53 8.32 14.21
CA ILE A 194 -21.62 9.49 13.34
C ILE A 194 -22.48 10.52 14.05
N HIS A 195 -21.88 11.62 14.45
CA HIS A 195 -22.56 12.66 15.22
C HIS A 195 -22.44 14.00 14.51
N ARG A 196 -23.51 14.79 14.56
CA ARG A 196 -23.53 16.14 14.02
C ARG A 196 -22.84 17.12 14.98
N ILE A 197 -22.07 18.06 14.45
CA ILE A 197 -21.35 19.09 15.21
C ILE A 197 -22.05 20.44 15.10
N GLY A 198 -22.20 21.10 16.25
CA GLY A 198 -22.75 22.45 16.39
C GLY A 198 -23.53 22.56 17.70
N GLU A 199 -23.73 23.77 18.23
CA GLU A 199 -24.55 23.94 19.44
C GLU A 199 -25.97 23.41 19.17
N GLU A 200 -26.52 22.66 20.13
CA GLU A 200 -27.96 22.52 20.29
C GLU A 200 -28.54 23.95 20.35
N GLY A 201 -29.10 24.43 19.24
CA GLY A 201 -29.66 25.78 19.14
C GLY A 201 -28.90 26.80 18.31
N ASP A 202 -27.78 26.48 17.64
CA ASP A 202 -26.98 27.45 16.86
C ASP A 202 -27.56 27.75 15.46
N GLY A 203 -28.89 27.82 15.39
CA GLY A 203 -29.60 28.27 14.21
C GLY A 203 -29.34 29.76 14.11
N GLY A 204 -28.60 30.17 13.08
CA GLY A 204 -28.40 31.57 12.78
C GLY A 204 -29.75 32.27 12.63
N ASN A 205 -30.28 32.86 13.70
CA ASN A 205 -31.50 33.68 13.74
C ASN A 205 -32.78 33.10 13.08
N ASN A 206 -32.80 31.84 12.64
CA ASN A 206 -33.98 31.18 12.08
C ASN A 206 -34.25 29.89 12.87
N PRO A 207 -35.31 29.85 13.70
CA PRO A 207 -35.66 28.68 14.50
C PRO A 207 -36.20 27.52 13.67
N ASP A 208 -36.57 27.74 12.39
CA ASP A 208 -37.20 26.74 11.52
C ASP A 208 -36.23 26.38 10.38
N VAL A 209 -35.09 25.72 10.67
CA VAL A 209 -34.20 25.20 9.62
C VAL A 209 -33.80 23.79 9.97
N ASP A 210 -34.28 22.86 9.15
CA ASP A 210 -33.93 21.45 9.23
C ASP A 210 -32.64 21.22 8.45
N GLU A 211 -31.59 20.79 9.13
CA GLU A 211 -30.25 20.65 8.54
C GLU A 211 -29.67 19.26 8.77
N GLY A 212 -29.22 18.62 7.70
CA GLY A 212 -28.69 17.27 7.82
C GLY A 212 -28.30 16.64 6.50
N VAL A 213 -27.91 15.38 6.62
CA VAL A 213 -27.50 14.54 5.51
C VAL A 213 -28.03 13.11 5.68
N ASN A 214 -28.26 12.46 4.54
CA ASN A 214 -28.68 11.07 4.46
C ASN A 214 -27.49 10.23 3.98
N PHE A 215 -27.08 9.27 4.80
CA PHE A 215 -26.05 8.30 4.49
C PHE A 215 -26.67 6.97 4.06
N PHE A 216 -26.18 6.41 2.96
CA PHE A 216 -26.54 5.07 2.51
C PHE A 216 -25.57 4.09 3.15
N GLY A 217 -26.05 3.40 4.19
CA GLY A 217 -25.19 2.60 5.05
C GLY A 217 -24.65 1.37 4.34
N GLU A 218 -25.41 0.78 3.41
CA GLU A 218 -24.94 -0.38 2.64
C GLU A 218 -23.78 -0.02 1.68
N GLU A 219 -23.71 1.25 1.28
CA GLU A 219 -22.67 1.82 0.41
C GLU A 219 -21.59 2.58 1.21
N THR A 220 -21.43 2.24 2.50
CA THR A 220 -20.34 2.72 3.34
C THR A 220 -19.21 1.69 3.39
N TYR A 221 -17.97 2.14 3.19
CA TYR A 221 -16.81 1.27 3.09
C TYR A 221 -15.68 1.69 4.04
N LEU A 222 -15.10 0.74 4.74
CA LEU A 222 -13.88 0.90 5.53
C LEU A 222 -12.68 0.46 4.69
N TYR A 223 -11.72 1.36 4.55
CA TYR A 223 -10.44 1.13 3.89
C TYR A 223 -9.38 0.93 4.97
N VAL A 224 -8.69 -0.21 4.95
CA VAL A 224 -7.65 -0.54 5.94
C VAL A 224 -6.35 -0.93 5.25
N SER A 225 -5.26 -0.28 5.66
CA SER A 225 -3.90 -0.64 5.30
C SER A 225 -3.18 -1.20 6.51
N TYR A 226 -2.51 -2.34 6.37
CA TYR A 226 -1.79 -3.00 7.47
C TYR A 226 -0.44 -3.58 7.02
N LEU A 227 0.33 -4.14 7.96
CA LEU A 227 1.54 -4.93 7.71
C LEU A 227 1.41 -6.30 8.39
N PRO A 228 1.65 -7.40 7.68
CA PRO A 228 1.81 -8.71 8.32
C PRO A 228 2.96 -8.69 9.34
N PRO A 229 2.88 -9.49 10.43
CA PRO A 229 3.91 -9.55 11.46
C PRO A 229 5.24 -10.13 10.96
N ASP A 230 5.16 -11.06 10.00
CA ASP A 230 6.32 -11.76 9.44
C ASP A 230 6.56 -11.29 8.01
N ASN A 231 7.80 -10.87 7.75
CA ASN A 231 8.24 -10.57 6.38
C ASN A 231 8.49 -11.88 5.62
N PRO A 232 8.35 -11.87 4.28
CA PRO A 232 8.85 -12.97 3.47
C PRO A 232 10.34 -13.18 3.73
N THR A 233 10.84 -14.36 3.40
CA THR A 233 12.25 -14.69 3.54
C THR A 233 12.83 -15.11 2.20
N LEU A 234 14.10 -14.75 2.01
CA LEU A 234 14.95 -15.29 0.97
C LEU A 234 15.98 -16.18 1.65
N SER A 235 16.23 -17.38 1.12
CA SER A 235 17.17 -18.32 1.73
C SER A 235 17.82 -19.24 0.70
N ASN A 236 18.85 -20.00 1.13
CA ASN A 236 19.55 -21.01 0.33
C ASN A 236 20.00 -20.51 -1.06
N PRO A 237 20.77 -19.41 -1.16
CA PRO A 237 21.31 -18.99 -2.44
C PRO A 237 22.23 -20.08 -2.99
N VAL A 238 22.04 -20.43 -4.26
CA VAL A 238 22.95 -21.34 -4.96
C VAL A 238 23.33 -20.70 -6.28
N PHE A 239 24.61 -20.82 -6.65
CA PHE A 239 25.06 -20.56 -8.00
C PHE A 239 25.85 -21.75 -8.51
N SER A 240 25.74 -22.06 -9.80
CA SER A 240 26.44 -23.19 -10.39
C SER A 240 26.72 -22.98 -11.89
N PRO A 241 27.93 -23.32 -12.37
CA PRO A 241 29.08 -23.82 -11.60
C PRO A 241 29.75 -22.72 -10.76
N ASP A 242 30.55 -23.10 -9.75
CA ASP A 242 31.32 -22.13 -8.93
C ASP A 242 32.43 -21.43 -9.73
N THR A 243 32.93 -22.08 -10.79
CA THR A 243 33.96 -21.56 -11.67
C THR A 243 33.78 -22.09 -13.09
N ASP A 244 33.88 -21.19 -14.07
CA ASP A 244 33.89 -21.54 -15.49
C ASP A 244 34.50 -20.40 -16.32
N THR A 245 34.72 -20.61 -17.61
CA THR A 245 35.27 -19.62 -18.53
C THR A 245 34.27 -18.52 -18.90
N ALA A 246 34.78 -17.35 -19.25
CA ALA A 246 33.98 -16.28 -19.81
C ALA A 246 33.23 -16.75 -21.05
N GLY A 247 31.92 -16.50 -21.06
CA GLY A 247 30.99 -17.00 -22.05
C GLY A 247 30.35 -18.35 -21.68
N SER A 248 30.63 -18.91 -20.52
CA SER A 248 29.88 -20.05 -19.99
C SER A 248 28.57 -19.63 -19.34
N TYR A 249 27.67 -20.59 -19.16
CA TYR A 249 26.40 -20.37 -18.48
C TYR A 249 26.52 -20.66 -16.99
N PHE A 250 25.95 -19.75 -16.20
CA PHE A 250 25.82 -19.86 -14.76
C PHE A 250 24.34 -19.79 -14.39
N THR A 251 23.92 -20.64 -13.46
CA THR A 251 22.57 -20.65 -12.92
C THR A 251 22.63 -20.08 -11.52
N PHE A 252 21.75 -19.12 -11.21
CA PHE A 252 21.57 -18.55 -9.88
C PHE A 252 20.18 -18.93 -9.39
N THR A 253 20.07 -19.38 -8.15
CA THR A 253 18.79 -19.70 -7.50
C THR A 253 18.74 -19.18 -6.08
N ILE A 254 17.53 -18.93 -5.59
CA ILE A 254 17.21 -18.54 -4.22
C ILE A 254 15.84 -19.12 -3.87
N ASP A 255 15.65 -19.57 -2.64
CA ASP A 255 14.34 -19.95 -2.12
C ASP A 255 13.63 -18.71 -1.59
N TYR A 256 12.35 -18.58 -1.92
CA TYR A 256 11.44 -17.55 -1.41
C TYR A 256 10.32 -18.21 -0.63
N ASN A 257 10.02 -17.69 0.56
CA ASN A 257 8.89 -18.12 1.38
C ASN A 257 8.17 -16.90 1.96
N ASP A 258 6.85 -16.84 1.80
CA ASP A 258 5.96 -15.86 2.42
C ASP A 258 4.90 -16.60 3.23
N PRO A 259 4.91 -16.50 4.57
CA PRO A 259 3.95 -17.18 5.44
C PRO A 259 2.48 -16.78 5.17
N TRP A 260 2.28 -15.63 4.54
CA TRP A 260 0.96 -15.05 4.27
C TRP A 260 0.47 -15.34 2.85
N GLY A 261 1.22 -16.13 2.08
CA GLY A 261 0.83 -16.55 0.74
C GLY A 261 1.04 -15.49 -0.33
N TYR A 262 1.70 -14.36 -0.02
CA TYR A 262 1.99 -13.34 -1.01
C TYR A 262 3.14 -13.76 -1.93
N SER A 263 2.84 -13.82 -3.22
CA SER A 263 3.85 -14.12 -4.24
C SER A 263 4.77 -12.91 -4.49
N PRO A 264 6.01 -13.11 -4.96
CA PRO A 264 6.86 -12.03 -5.46
C PRO A 264 6.20 -11.30 -6.63
N ASP A 265 6.06 -9.98 -6.51
CA ASP A 265 5.83 -9.10 -7.66
C ASP A 265 7.15 -8.88 -8.42
N THR A 266 8.26 -8.78 -7.68
CA THR A 266 9.61 -8.78 -8.24
C THR A 266 10.53 -9.66 -7.42
N ILE A 267 11.39 -10.44 -8.08
CA ILE A 267 12.47 -11.19 -7.43
C ILE A 267 13.69 -11.22 -8.34
N GLN A 268 14.83 -10.80 -7.78
CA GLN A 268 16.01 -10.44 -8.55
C GLN A 268 17.29 -10.96 -7.91
N CYS A 269 18.25 -11.34 -8.76
CA CYS A 269 19.66 -11.44 -8.42
C CYS A 269 20.39 -10.23 -8.99
N ILE A 270 21.12 -9.50 -8.15
CA ILE A 270 21.92 -8.35 -8.53
C ILE A 270 23.39 -8.74 -8.49
N LEU A 271 24.06 -8.73 -9.63
CA LEU A 271 25.48 -9.00 -9.77
C LEU A 271 26.27 -7.68 -9.85
N ASN A 272 27.33 -7.58 -9.05
CA ASN A 272 28.27 -6.44 -9.02
C ASN A 272 27.55 -5.08 -8.98
N ASP A 273 26.47 -4.98 -8.22
CA ASP A 273 25.60 -3.79 -8.02
C ASP A 273 24.95 -3.21 -9.29
N THR A 274 25.16 -3.80 -10.45
CA THR A 274 24.87 -3.14 -11.74
C THR A 274 24.10 -4.03 -12.72
N ILE A 275 24.26 -5.34 -12.62
CA ILE A 275 23.59 -6.29 -13.50
C ILE A 275 22.39 -6.86 -12.75
N ILE A 276 21.20 -6.46 -13.15
CA ILE A 276 19.94 -6.92 -12.56
C ILE A 276 19.39 -8.09 -13.36
N ILE A 277 19.10 -9.20 -12.68
CA ILE A 277 18.56 -10.43 -13.26
C ILE A 277 17.22 -10.72 -12.60
N ASN A 278 16.11 -10.58 -13.34
CA ASN A 278 14.80 -11.05 -12.87
C ASN A 278 14.78 -12.58 -12.87
N LEU A 279 14.47 -13.18 -11.73
CA LEU A 279 14.42 -14.64 -11.55
C LEU A 279 13.02 -15.18 -11.86
N ASP A 280 12.97 -16.40 -12.38
CA ASP A 280 11.74 -17.08 -12.75
C ASP A 280 11.45 -18.20 -11.73
N LEU A 281 10.18 -18.49 -11.44
CA LEU A 281 9.81 -19.62 -10.56
C LEU A 281 10.24 -20.94 -11.23
N LEU A 282 11.08 -21.71 -10.56
CA LEU A 282 11.58 -22.99 -11.08
C LEU A 282 10.83 -24.19 -10.49
N SER A 283 10.45 -24.11 -9.22
CA SER A 283 9.73 -25.18 -8.50
C SER A 283 9.03 -24.66 -7.25
N GLY A 284 8.02 -25.39 -6.77
CA GLY A 284 7.22 -25.02 -5.60
C GLY A 284 6.01 -24.17 -5.97
N PHE A 285 5.47 -23.46 -4.98
CA PHE A 285 4.42 -22.46 -5.17
C PHE A 285 5.05 -21.07 -5.32
N SER A 286 4.30 -20.13 -5.89
CA SER A 286 4.79 -18.77 -6.07
C SER A 286 5.08 -18.05 -4.75
N TYR A 287 4.41 -18.43 -3.65
CA TYR A 287 4.68 -17.89 -2.31
C TYR A 287 5.62 -18.76 -1.47
N ASP A 288 6.01 -19.95 -1.97
CA ASP A 288 6.88 -20.90 -1.28
C ASP A 288 7.61 -21.77 -2.32
N GLY A 289 8.68 -21.23 -2.89
CA GLY A 289 9.29 -21.80 -4.07
C GLY A 289 10.72 -21.34 -4.34
N THR A 290 11.39 -22.11 -5.19
CA THR A 290 12.75 -21.82 -5.64
C THR A 290 12.68 -21.01 -6.92
N TYR A 291 13.27 -19.83 -6.90
CA TYR A 291 13.39 -18.93 -8.04
C TYR A 291 14.81 -18.97 -8.59
N GLY A 292 14.94 -18.82 -9.90
CA GLY A 292 16.27 -18.77 -10.49
C GLY A 292 16.34 -18.41 -11.96
N LYS A 293 17.57 -18.28 -12.45
CA LYS A 293 17.83 -18.00 -13.85
C LYS A 293 19.18 -18.52 -14.29
N LYS A 294 19.22 -19.01 -15.53
CA LYS A 294 20.46 -19.36 -16.23
C LYS A 294 20.88 -18.21 -17.15
N ILE A 295 22.07 -17.66 -16.91
CA ILE A 295 22.61 -16.53 -17.67
C ILE A 295 24.04 -16.79 -18.12
N ARG A 296 24.52 -16.01 -19.09
CA ARG A 296 25.89 -16.10 -19.61
C ARG A 296 26.75 -14.98 -19.03
N LEU A 297 27.86 -15.32 -18.39
CA LEU A 297 28.80 -14.33 -17.85
C LEU A 297 30.00 -14.18 -18.78
N ASN A 298 30.19 -12.99 -19.34
CA ASN A 298 31.19 -12.76 -20.39
C ASN A 298 32.47 -12.07 -19.90
N HIS A 299 32.51 -11.59 -18.66
CA HIS A 299 33.66 -10.86 -18.15
C HIS A 299 34.41 -11.72 -17.12
N PRO A 300 35.71 -12.00 -17.32
CA PRO A 300 36.53 -12.65 -16.30
C PRO A 300 36.60 -11.85 -15.01
N GLY A 301 36.70 -12.55 -13.88
CA GLY A 301 36.77 -11.96 -12.54
C GLY A 301 35.86 -12.68 -11.55
N ILE A 302 36.02 -12.32 -10.28
CA ILE A 302 35.09 -12.74 -9.24
C ILE A 302 33.85 -11.85 -9.28
N TYR A 303 32.69 -12.46 -9.41
CA TYR A 303 31.42 -11.76 -9.24
C TYR A 303 31.07 -11.71 -7.76
N ASN A 304 30.37 -10.67 -7.35
CA ASN A 304 29.62 -10.64 -6.10
C ASN A 304 28.13 -10.46 -6.42
N HIS A 305 27.28 -10.99 -5.55
CA HIS A 305 25.85 -10.90 -5.75
C HIS A 305 25.07 -10.86 -4.45
N TYR A 306 23.86 -10.35 -4.57
CA TYR A 306 22.83 -10.38 -3.54
C TYR A 306 21.47 -10.49 -4.22
N TYR A 307 20.45 -10.82 -3.45
CA TYR A 307 19.09 -11.01 -3.93
C TYR A 307 18.18 -9.96 -3.32
N TYR A 308 17.14 -9.62 -4.05
CA TYR A 308 16.10 -8.68 -3.67
C TYR A 308 14.75 -9.25 -4.09
N THR A 309 13.75 -9.09 -3.23
CA THR A 309 12.37 -9.37 -3.58
C THR A 309 11.47 -8.25 -3.10
N ARG A 310 10.38 -8.02 -3.83
CA ARG A 310 9.19 -7.29 -3.38
C ARG A 310 7.99 -8.19 -3.61
N ASN A 311 7.25 -8.53 -2.56
CA ASN A 311 6.04 -9.32 -2.70
C ASN A 311 4.87 -8.48 -3.23
N THR A 312 3.77 -9.15 -3.59
CA THR A 312 2.52 -8.55 -4.07
C THR A 312 1.87 -7.60 -3.05
N PHE A 313 2.20 -7.76 -1.77
CA PHE A 313 1.81 -6.85 -0.69
C PHE A 313 2.65 -5.56 -0.63
N GLY A 314 3.82 -5.54 -1.28
CA GLY A 314 4.74 -4.40 -1.29
C GLY A 314 5.91 -4.52 -0.30
N THR A 315 5.99 -5.59 0.49
CA THR A 315 7.08 -5.86 1.43
C THR A 315 8.36 -6.19 0.68
N THR A 316 9.48 -5.57 1.07
CA THR A 316 10.79 -5.76 0.44
C THR A 316 11.77 -6.47 1.35
N VAL A 317 12.54 -7.40 0.78
CA VAL A 317 13.51 -8.21 1.52
C VAL A 317 14.77 -8.43 0.68
N TYR A 318 15.92 -8.45 1.35
CA TYR A 318 17.22 -8.68 0.75
C TYR A 318 17.86 -9.97 1.28
N TYR A 319 18.70 -10.59 0.45
CA TYR A 319 19.63 -11.62 0.90
C TYR A 319 21.05 -11.36 0.37
N PRO A 320 22.09 -11.24 1.22
CA PRO A 320 22.01 -11.18 2.68
C PRO A 320 21.13 -10.02 3.19
N SER A 321 20.63 -10.11 4.42
CA SER A 321 19.67 -9.13 4.97
C SER A 321 20.17 -7.69 5.04
N ASP A 322 21.48 -7.51 4.98
CA ASP A 322 22.19 -6.23 5.01
C ASP A 322 22.85 -5.88 3.65
N ALA A 323 22.42 -6.51 2.56
CA ALA A 323 22.79 -6.07 1.23
C ALA A 323 22.32 -4.61 0.97
N PRO A 324 23.06 -3.81 0.17
CA PRO A 324 24.25 -4.19 -0.59
C PRO A 324 25.56 -4.10 0.21
N LEU A 325 25.54 -3.92 1.54
CA LEU A 325 26.78 -3.85 2.32
C LEU A 325 27.51 -5.20 2.34
N ASN A 326 26.76 -6.29 2.54
CA ASN A 326 27.27 -7.65 2.43
C ASN A 326 26.70 -8.37 1.21
N LYS A 327 27.55 -9.22 0.62
CA LYS A 327 27.29 -9.90 -0.65
C LYS A 327 27.91 -11.30 -0.64
N ILE A 328 27.34 -12.17 -1.45
CA ILE A 328 27.87 -13.50 -1.72
C ILE A 328 28.96 -13.37 -2.78
N ASN A 329 30.12 -13.96 -2.53
CA ASN A 329 31.21 -14.03 -3.51
C ASN A 329 31.02 -15.24 -4.43
N GLY A 330 31.21 -15.03 -5.72
CA GLY A 330 31.06 -16.02 -6.77
C GLY A 330 29.95 -15.67 -7.78
N PRO A 331 29.92 -16.37 -8.92
CA PRO A 331 30.93 -17.34 -9.39
C PRO A 331 32.25 -16.65 -9.81
N TYR A 332 33.32 -17.45 -9.91
CA TYR A 332 34.58 -16.99 -10.49
C TYR A 332 34.62 -17.30 -11.98
N VAL A 333 34.73 -16.27 -12.81
CA VAL A 333 34.79 -16.42 -14.26
C VAL A 333 36.24 -16.33 -14.72
N THR A 334 36.77 -17.40 -15.32
CA THR A 334 38.14 -17.46 -15.82
C THR A 334 38.23 -16.92 -17.24
N TYR A 335 39.45 -16.60 -17.67
CA TYR A 335 39.72 -16.35 -19.07
C TYR A 335 39.45 -17.60 -19.93
N PRO A 336 39.00 -17.43 -21.18
CA PRO A 336 38.91 -18.52 -22.15
C PRO A 336 40.28 -19.19 -22.35
N THR A 337 40.27 -20.50 -22.56
CA THR A 337 41.47 -21.32 -22.72
C THR A 337 42.43 -20.73 -23.76
N GLY A 338 43.67 -20.46 -23.35
CA GLY A 338 44.71 -19.83 -24.19
C GLY A 338 44.97 -18.35 -23.92
N ILE A 339 44.14 -17.69 -23.09
CA ILE A 339 44.38 -16.33 -22.60
C ILE A 339 44.86 -16.45 -21.15
N LYS A 340 46.17 -16.24 -20.91
CA LYS A 340 46.71 -16.10 -19.56
C LYS A 340 46.61 -14.63 -19.13
N GLU A 341 46.36 -14.40 -17.85
CA GLU A 341 46.58 -13.10 -17.21
C GLU A 341 48.10 -12.84 -17.17
N GLU A 342 48.69 -12.45 -18.30
CA GLU A 342 50.08 -12.01 -18.30
C GLU A 342 50.10 -10.57 -17.78
N THR A 343 50.64 -10.40 -16.57
CA THR A 343 51.00 -9.10 -16.00
C THR A 343 51.70 -8.27 -17.07
N ALA A 344 51.08 -7.16 -17.45
CA ALA A 344 51.68 -6.19 -18.36
C ALA A 344 53.03 -5.75 -17.77
N SER A 345 54.12 -6.33 -18.26
CA SER A 345 55.45 -5.82 -17.98
C SER A 345 55.48 -4.34 -18.39
N PRO A 346 56.01 -3.42 -17.57
CA PRO A 346 56.03 -1.99 -17.87
C PRO A 346 56.73 -1.66 -19.21
N ASP A 347 57.51 -2.60 -19.75
CA ASP A 347 58.25 -2.46 -21.00
C ASP A 347 57.50 -2.99 -22.23
N LYS A 348 56.31 -3.57 -22.05
CA LYS A 348 55.52 -4.18 -23.13
C LYS A 348 54.16 -3.52 -23.30
N TYR A 349 53.71 -3.41 -24.55
CA TYR A 349 52.35 -3.03 -24.91
C TYR A 349 51.53 -4.28 -25.18
N MET A 350 50.33 -4.37 -24.61
CA MET A 350 49.36 -5.43 -24.87
C MET A 350 48.19 -4.83 -25.65
N LEU A 351 47.90 -5.37 -26.83
CA LEU A 351 46.69 -5.04 -27.58
C LEU A 351 45.59 -6.03 -27.18
N ILE A 352 44.43 -5.52 -26.81
CA ILE A 352 43.31 -6.26 -26.25
C ILE A 352 42.06 -5.92 -27.08
N ASP A 353 41.24 -6.90 -27.44
CA ASP A 353 39.96 -6.62 -28.09
C ASP A 353 38.86 -6.23 -27.07
N ILE A 354 37.65 -5.92 -27.57
CA ILE A 354 36.53 -5.52 -26.71
C ILE A 354 36.06 -6.62 -25.75
N SER A 355 36.43 -7.88 -25.99
CA SER A 355 36.13 -9.02 -25.10
C SER A 355 37.19 -9.24 -24.02
N GLY A 356 38.25 -8.43 -24.00
CA GLY A 356 39.36 -8.60 -23.07
C GLY A 356 40.43 -9.59 -23.54
N ARG A 357 40.34 -10.11 -24.78
CA ARG A 357 41.33 -11.04 -25.33
C ARG A 357 42.56 -10.30 -25.80
N VAL A 358 43.74 -10.78 -25.41
CA VAL A 358 45.02 -10.27 -25.92
C VAL A 358 45.21 -10.69 -27.39
N ILE A 359 45.32 -9.71 -28.26
CA ILE A 359 45.52 -9.84 -29.72
C ILE A 359 47.00 -9.80 -30.08
N GLY A 360 47.84 -9.11 -29.28
CA GLY A 360 49.28 -9.06 -29.51
C GLY A 360 50.06 -8.39 -28.39
N ILE A 361 51.36 -8.67 -28.31
CA ILE A 361 52.30 -8.11 -27.33
C ILE A 361 53.52 -7.53 -28.05
N PHE A 362 53.90 -6.30 -27.74
CA PHE A 362 54.94 -5.55 -28.45
C PHE A 362 55.96 -4.93 -27.48
N THR A 363 57.24 -4.97 -27.84
CA THR A 363 58.35 -4.39 -27.05
C THR A 363 58.71 -2.96 -27.50
N ARG A 364 58.20 -2.49 -28.65
CA ARG A 364 58.41 -1.13 -29.16
C ARG A 364 57.22 -0.70 -30.03
N TYR A 365 57.09 0.61 -30.27
CA TYR A 365 56.03 1.26 -31.06
C TYR A 365 56.09 0.91 -32.58
N ASP A 366 56.40 -0.33 -32.95
CA ASP A 366 56.24 -0.79 -34.34
C ASP A 366 54.80 -1.27 -34.55
N THR A 367 53.88 -0.32 -34.37
CA THR A 367 52.43 -0.53 -34.44
C THR A 367 51.93 -0.65 -35.88
N LYS A 368 52.76 -0.38 -36.88
CA LYS A 368 52.32 -0.34 -38.28
C LYS A 368 52.07 -1.72 -38.88
N ASN A 369 52.87 -2.72 -38.52
CA ASN A 369 52.73 -4.07 -39.07
C ASN A 369 51.72 -4.94 -38.29
N ALA A 370 51.42 -4.60 -37.03
CA ALA A 370 50.49 -5.38 -36.20
C ALA A 370 49.04 -4.84 -36.21
N ILE A 371 48.84 -3.55 -36.48
CA ILE A 371 47.51 -2.92 -36.55
C ILE A 371 46.91 -2.99 -37.97
N GLY A 372 47.74 -3.08 -39.01
CA GLY A 372 47.30 -3.06 -40.41
C GLY A 372 46.30 -4.15 -40.80
N ASP A 373 46.38 -5.31 -40.14
CA ASP A 373 45.52 -6.47 -40.40
C ASP A 373 44.30 -6.57 -39.48
N LEU A 374 44.13 -5.62 -38.54
CA LEU A 374 42.96 -5.61 -37.67
C LEU A 374 41.70 -5.32 -38.47
N LYS A 375 40.63 -6.06 -38.14
CA LYS A 375 39.29 -5.74 -38.62
C LYS A 375 38.83 -4.41 -37.99
N PRO A 376 38.01 -3.59 -38.70
CA PRO A 376 37.41 -2.41 -38.11
C PRO A 376 36.72 -2.72 -36.79
N GLY A 377 36.94 -1.88 -35.77
CA GLY A 377 36.44 -2.13 -34.42
C GLY A 377 37.20 -1.41 -33.32
N ILE A 378 36.74 -1.61 -32.09
CA ILE A 378 37.34 -1.04 -30.88
C ILE A 378 38.29 -2.05 -30.24
N TYR A 379 39.49 -1.56 -29.94
CA TYR A 379 40.55 -2.27 -29.23
C TYR A 379 41.09 -1.41 -28.08
N PHE A 380 41.85 -2.03 -27.19
CA PHE A 380 42.49 -1.37 -26.05
C PHE A 380 43.97 -1.69 -26.04
N LEU A 381 44.81 -0.68 -25.94
CA LEU A 381 46.24 -0.82 -25.76
C LEU A 381 46.59 -0.59 -24.28
N ARG A 382 47.11 -1.62 -23.62
CA ARG A 382 47.55 -1.58 -22.23
C ARG A 382 49.07 -1.54 -22.13
N LYS A 383 49.61 -0.68 -21.27
CA LYS A 383 51.03 -0.67 -20.86
C LYS A 383 51.09 -0.45 -19.35
N GLY A 384 51.55 -1.46 -18.60
CA GLY A 384 51.41 -1.45 -17.14
C GLY A 384 49.94 -1.25 -16.72
N ASN A 385 49.68 -0.16 -15.99
CA ASN A 385 48.33 0.23 -15.51
C ASN A 385 47.61 1.22 -16.44
N THR A 386 48.26 1.70 -17.50
CA THR A 386 47.64 2.64 -18.45
C THR A 386 46.91 1.86 -19.53
N ILE A 387 45.65 2.21 -19.79
CA ILE A 387 44.84 1.67 -20.89
C ILE A 387 44.43 2.81 -21.82
N LYS A 388 44.58 2.61 -23.13
CA LYS A 388 44.15 3.54 -24.17
C LYS A 388 43.22 2.85 -25.17
N LYS A 389 42.03 3.42 -25.40
CA LYS A 389 41.13 2.98 -26.47
C LYS A 389 41.75 3.29 -27.83
N ILE A 390 41.68 2.33 -28.75
CA ILE A 390 42.04 2.44 -30.15
C ILE A 390 40.81 2.10 -30.97
N GLU A 391 40.49 2.94 -31.94
CA GLU A 391 39.43 2.69 -32.90
C GLU A 391 40.06 2.49 -34.27
N VAL A 392 39.83 1.31 -34.86
CA VAL A 392 40.29 0.97 -36.20
C VAL A 392 39.14 1.22 -37.15
N ILE A 393 39.32 2.23 -38.01
CA ILE A 393 38.38 2.62 -39.07
C ILE A 393 39.15 2.35 -40.37
N LYS A 394 38.64 1.48 -41.24
CA LYS A 394 39.24 1.25 -42.58
C LYS A 394 38.59 2.15 -43.62
#